data_AF-A0A158EVB6-F1
#
_entry.id   AF-A0A158EVB6-F1
#
_cell.length_a   1.000
_cell.length_b   1.000
_cell.length_c   1.000
_cell.angle_alpha   90.00
_cell.angle_beta   90.00
_cell.angle_gamma   90.00
#
_symmetry.space_group_name_H-M   'P 1'
#
loop_
_entity.id
_entity.type
_entity.pdbx_description
1 polymer ?
#
loop_
_entity_poly.entity_id
_entity_poly.type
_entity_poly.pdbx_seq_one_letter_code
_entity_poly.pdbx_strand_id
1 'polypeptide(L)'
;MSPKHHNHPAPTPSIAGRAKAEISPGAPWITALAGACVAVAALGGCGKKTVETPTDSSAAATAAPSAYPLPREWNDSAAKAAMAQDSGPKTTYVCLFSFSDDAQLGTDAHPVDRPQIGMKKISATQESVDATSAQKAQEIMETAVNKSLPIGPCTADLASATIDKSIPLASYADLQSGSQIAVLYYFYAKAPLPAADLAHSFDTDYQNTSDAFKREDLLKSLTPRYGAQQKTEAAFPYFKVRLMASLGHYNAQTKSFPLLGLGVDGNSRLSMNDSSDYAIVPRGDARFSSIVPANEGQARSLESKVSASGRDRLSVNVDLYVKAADAVSYAARKDIVAKVVAAHVTDEAGGTIADIQ
;
A
#
# COMPACT_ATOMS: atom_id res chain seq x y z
N MET A 1 -46.31 -52.55 1.92
CA MET A 1 -46.68 -52.11 3.28
C MET A 1 -45.90 -50.84 3.58
N SER A 2 -46.54 -49.69 3.36
CA SER A 2 -46.00 -48.36 3.69
C SER A 2 -46.33 -47.98 5.14
N PRO A 3 -45.44 -47.32 5.89
CA PRO A 3 -45.85 -46.56 7.06
C PRO A 3 -46.05 -45.08 6.74
N LYS A 4 -47.10 -44.54 7.34
CA LYS A 4 -47.69 -43.22 7.18
C LYS A 4 -46.88 -42.11 7.87
N HIS A 5 -46.96 -40.92 7.27
CA HIS A 5 -46.64 -39.59 7.80
C HIS A 5 -47.29 -39.28 9.15
N HIS A 6 -46.58 -38.53 10.01
CA HIS A 6 -47.17 -37.51 10.88
C HIS A 6 -46.31 -36.23 10.87
N ASN A 7 -46.91 -35.16 10.34
CA ASN A 7 -46.43 -33.78 10.40
C ASN A 7 -47.03 -33.10 11.63
N HIS A 8 -46.22 -32.37 12.40
CA HIS A 8 -46.68 -31.36 13.34
C HIS A 8 -46.03 -30.00 12.99
N PRO A 9 -46.81 -28.90 12.92
CA PRO A 9 -46.29 -27.56 12.67
C PRO A 9 -45.85 -26.88 13.98
N ALA A 10 -44.75 -26.13 13.93
CA ALA A 10 -44.28 -25.27 15.01
C ALA A 10 -44.70 -23.80 14.77
N PRO A 11 -44.88 -23.00 15.84
CA PRO A 11 -45.62 -21.75 15.81
C PRO A 11 -44.78 -20.51 15.45
N THR A 12 -45.41 -19.56 14.75
CA THR A 12 -44.97 -18.17 14.56
C THR A 12 -45.07 -17.35 15.85
N PRO A 13 -44.08 -16.50 16.16
CA PRO A 13 -44.26 -15.35 17.02
C PRO A 13 -44.50 -14.06 16.21
N SER A 14 -45.63 -13.43 16.50
CA SER A 14 -45.96 -12.03 16.20
C SER A 14 -45.26 -11.13 17.21
N ILE A 15 -44.52 -10.11 16.74
CA ILE A 15 -44.13 -8.96 17.56
C ILE A 15 -44.44 -7.66 16.81
N ALA A 16 -45.20 -6.84 17.51
CA ALA A 16 -45.74 -5.56 17.11
C ALA A 16 -44.69 -4.44 17.07
N GLY A 17 -44.97 -3.46 16.20
CA GLY A 17 -44.94 -2.04 16.49
C GLY A 17 -43.61 -1.41 16.94
N ARG A 18 -42.95 -0.68 16.03
CA ARG A 18 -42.17 0.49 16.41
C ARG A 18 -42.54 1.71 15.57
N ALA A 19 -42.75 2.78 16.31
CA ALA A 19 -43.23 4.09 15.89
C ALA A 19 -42.27 4.79 14.93
N LYS A 20 -42.86 5.57 14.02
CA LYS A 20 -42.20 6.59 13.22
C LYS A 20 -41.65 7.67 14.16
N ALA A 21 -40.35 7.93 14.09
CA ALA A 21 -39.76 9.13 14.66
C ALA A 21 -39.97 10.30 13.69
N GLU A 22 -40.57 11.36 14.20
CA GLU A 22 -40.74 12.65 13.54
C GLU A 22 -39.38 13.36 13.39
N ILE A 23 -39.17 13.94 12.21
CA ILE A 23 -38.05 14.81 11.88
C ILE A 23 -38.46 16.24 12.26
N SER A 24 -37.71 16.86 13.17
CA SER A 24 -37.83 18.29 13.48
C SER A 24 -36.63 19.06 12.91
N PRO A 25 -36.82 20.19 12.20
CA PRO A 25 -35.73 20.99 11.66
C PRO A 25 -35.31 22.07 12.67
N GLY A 26 -34.03 22.05 13.09
CA GLY A 26 -33.41 23.04 13.97
C GLY A 26 -32.25 23.76 13.28
N ALA A 27 -32.25 25.08 13.43
CA ALA A 27 -31.49 26.10 12.68
C ALA A 27 -29.96 26.12 12.88
N PRO A 28 -29.20 26.78 11.97
CA PRO A 28 -27.75 26.90 12.04
C PRO A 28 -27.29 28.04 12.96
N TRP A 29 -26.25 27.80 13.75
CA TRP A 29 -25.51 28.85 14.45
C TRP A 29 -24.22 29.15 13.69
N ILE A 30 -24.13 30.39 13.20
CA ILE A 30 -22.94 31.02 12.65
C ILE A 30 -22.29 31.79 13.79
N THR A 31 -21.04 31.48 14.12
CA THR A 31 -20.17 32.35 14.90
C THR A 31 -18.84 32.56 14.18
N ALA A 32 -18.58 33.84 13.96
CA ALA A 32 -17.41 34.42 13.34
C ALA A 32 -16.17 34.38 14.25
N LEU A 33 -14.98 34.43 13.65
CA LEU A 33 -13.74 35.04 14.15
C LEU A 33 -12.78 35.10 12.94
N ALA A 34 -12.58 36.27 12.33
CA ALA A 34 -11.61 37.31 12.69
C ALA A 34 -10.38 37.23 11.77
N GLY A 35 -10.42 38.07 10.74
CA GLY A 35 -9.30 38.30 9.83
C GLY A 35 -8.26 39.23 10.47
N ALA A 36 -6.99 38.93 10.21
CA ALA A 36 -5.88 39.85 10.41
C ALA A 36 -5.35 40.23 9.02
N CYS A 37 -5.65 41.46 8.59
CA CYS A 37 -5.00 42.11 7.47
C CYS A 37 -3.64 42.65 7.92
N VAL A 38 -2.56 42.24 7.25
CA VAL A 38 -1.25 42.92 7.35
C VAL A 38 -1.17 43.91 6.19
N ALA A 39 -1.16 45.20 6.53
CA ALA A 39 -0.88 46.29 5.62
C ALA A 39 0.63 46.51 5.51
N VAL A 40 1.17 46.46 4.29
CA VAL A 40 2.53 46.94 3.97
C VAL A 40 2.37 48.30 3.31
N ALA A 41 2.79 49.35 4.01
CA ALA A 41 2.92 50.69 3.46
C ALA A 41 4.39 51.00 3.18
N ALA A 42 4.66 51.38 1.94
CA ALA A 42 5.95 51.84 1.44
C ALA A 42 6.06 53.38 1.56
N LEU A 43 7.23 53.86 1.95
CA LEU A 43 7.83 55.18 1.68
C LEU A 43 9.35 54.91 1.71
N GLY A 44 10.22 55.29 0.77
CA GLY A 44 10.26 56.41 -0.16
C GLY A 44 11.61 57.11 0.07
N GLY A 45 12.49 57.17 -0.93
CA GLY A 45 13.79 57.85 -0.80
C GLY A 45 14.65 57.85 -2.07
N CYS A 46 14.78 59.04 -2.68
CA CYS A 46 15.31 59.31 -4.01
C CYS A 46 16.86 59.32 -4.14
N GLY A 47 17.33 59.00 -5.36
CA GLY A 47 18.17 59.92 -6.15
C GLY A 47 19.64 59.55 -6.39
N LYS A 48 20.02 59.28 -7.65
CA LYS A 48 20.68 60.26 -8.56
C LYS A 48 21.12 59.60 -9.89
N LYS A 49 21.01 60.41 -10.96
CA LYS A 49 21.42 60.17 -12.36
C LYS A 49 22.94 60.04 -12.55
N THR A 50 23.34 59.28 -13.57
CA THR A 50 24.40 59.69 -14.52
C THR A 50 24.21 58.98 -15.87
N VAL A 51 24.76 59.59 -16.93
CA VAL A 51 24.42 59.47 -18.36
C VAL A 51 25.60 58.84 -19.14
N GLU A 52 25.30 58.36 -20.36
CA GLU A 52 26.16 58.14 -21.57
C GLU A 52 26.34 56.66 -21.99
N THR A 53 25.73 56.17 -23.08
CA THR A 53 25.98 56.26 -24.56
C THR A 53 26.63 54.94 -25.07
N PRO A 54 26.27 54.42 -26.27
CA PRO A 54 26.34 52.99 -26.58
C PRO A 54 27.63 52.58 -27.31
N THR A 55 27.98 51.29 -27.24
CA THR A 55 29.02 50.72 -28.11
C THR A 55 28.71 49.24 -28.37
N ASP A 56 28.51 48.92 -29.64
CA ASP A 56 28.52 47.56 -30.17
C ASP A 56 29.86 46.87 -29.88
N SER A 57 29.82 45.63 -29.36
CA SER A 57 30.81 44.60 -29.69
C SER A 57 30.35 43.23 -29.20
N SER A 58 30.10 42.38 -30.19
CA SER A 58 30.37 40.94 -30.21
C SER A 58 31.26 40.46 -29.05
N ALA A 59 30.66 39.70 -28.13
CA ALA A 59 31.36 38.82 -27.22
C ALA A 59 30.69 37.45 -27.27
N ALA A 60 31.54 36.44 -27.46
CA ALA A 60 31.19 35.05 -27.62
C ALA A 60 30.11 34.60 -26.63
N ALA A 61 29.15 33.81 -27.13
CA ALA A 61 28.28 33.01 -26.30
C ALA A 61 29.15 32.04 -25.48
N THR A 62 29.56 32.46 -24.30
CA THR A 62 29.86 31.53 -23.21
C THR A 62 28.58 30.74 -22.98
N ALA A 63 28.55 29.52 -23.49
CA ALA A 63 27.52 28.55 -23.16
C ALA A 63 27.39 28.55 -21.64
N ALA A 64 26.19 28.87 -21.15
CA ALA A 64 25.88 28.72 -19.75
C ALA A 64 26.23 27.28 -19.35
N PRO A 65 26.93 27.05 -18.22
CA PRO A 65 27.13 25.69 -17.74
C PRO A 65 25.75 25.05 -17.61
N SER A 66 25.50 23.96 -18.34
CA SER A 66 24.23 23.25 -18.27
C SER A 66 24.01 22.84 -16.82
N ALA A 67 23.06 23.49 -16.14
CA ALA A 67 22.81 23.36 -14.71
C ALA A 67 22.11 22.04 -14.32
N TYR A 68 22.28 20.98 -15.11
CA TYR A 68 21.74 19.67 -14.81
C TYR A 68 22.89 18.77 -14.35
N PRO A 69 22.98 18.45 -13.05
CA PRO A 69 23.96 17.48 -12.60
C PRO A 69 23.67 16.15 -13.32
N LEU A 70 24.69 15.63 -14.01
CA LEU A 70 24.65 14.31 -14.64
C LEU A 70 24.16 13.24 -13.64
N PRO A 71 23.49 12.17 -14.12
CA PRO A 71 23.01 11.10 -13.25
C PRO A 71 24.16 10.57 -12.40
N ARG A 72 23.98 10.56 -11.07
CA ARG A 72 24.99 10.06 -10.13
C ARG A 72 25.27 8.59 -10.47
N GLU A 73 26.49 8.32 -10.94
CA GLU A 73 26.92 6.97 -11.28
C GLU A 73 26.89 6.06 -10.05
N TRP A 74 26.47 4.81 -10.26
CA TRP A 74 26.44 3.79 -9.22
C TRP A 74 27.85 3.54 -8.65
N ASN A 75 27.97 3.47 -7.32
CA ASN A 75 29.24 3.22 -6.64
C ASN A 75 29.28 1.83 -5.98
N ASP A 76 29.79 0.84 -6.71
CA ASP A 76 29.94 -0.55 -6.22
C ASP A 76 30.80 -0.63 -4.95
N SER A 77 31.81 0.24 -4.80
CA SER A 77 32.65 0.25 -3.60
C SER A 77 31.87 0.70 -2.37
N ALA A 78 31.02 1.73 -2.51
CA ALA A 78 30.15 2.20 -1.45
C ALA A 78 29.10 1.16 -1.08
N ALA A 79 28.48 0.50 -2.08
CA ALA A 79 27.55 -0.60 -1.88
C ALA A 79 28.21 -1.75 -1.11
N LYS A 80 29.40 -2.18 -1.54
CA LYS A 80 30.18 -3.24 -0.89
C LYS A 80 30.52 -2.89 0.56
N ALA A 81 30.91 -1.64 0.84
CA ALA A 81 31.17 -1.16 2.18
C ALA A 81 29.89 -1.17 3.05
N ALA A 82 28.75 -0.75 2.51
CA ALA A 82 27.46 -0.79 3.20
C ALA A 82 27.02 -2.22 3.53
N MET A 83 27.21 -3.16 2.60
CA MET A 83 26.93 -4.58 2.83
C MET A 83 27.83 -5.21 3.88
N ALA A 84 29.06 -4.72 4.04
CA ALA A 84 29.97 -5.18 5.09
C ALA A 84 29.52 -4.73 6.49
N GLN A 85 28.78 -3.62 6.59
CA GLN A 85 28.16 -3.17 7.84
C GLN A 85 26.89 -3.96 8.19
N ASP A 86 26.34 -4.71 7.24
CA ASP A 86 25.19 -5.57 7.46
C ASP A 86 25.61 -6.96 7.95
N SER A 87 25.80 -7.06 9.27
CA SER A 87 26.21 -8.28 9.95
C SER A 87 24.99 -9.05 10.48
N GLY A 88 24.83 -10.31 10.05
CA GLY A 88 23.78 -11.20 10.55
C GLY A 88 23.28 -12.19 9.49
N PRO A 89 22.29 -13.02 9.82
CA PRO A 89 21.61 -13.86 8.84
C PRO A 89 20.92 -12.98 7.79
N LYS A 90 21.32 -13.13 6.52
CA LYS A 90 20.77 -12.37 5.41
C LYS A 90 19.64 -13.13 4.72
N THR A 91 18.67 -12.38 4.23
CA THR A 91 17.63 -12.86 3.32
C THR A 91 17.56 -11.94 2.12
N THR A 92 17.05 -12.44 1.01
CA THR A 92 16.87 -11.64 -0.20
C THR A 92 15.73 -10.65 -0.01
N TYR A 93 16.02 -9.38 -0.28
CA TYR A 93 15.06 -8.29 -0.32
C TYR A 93 14.98 -7.76 -1.74
N VAL A 94 13.77 -7.51 -2.24
CA VAL A 94 13.55 -6.89 -3.54
C VAL A 94 13.19 -5.43 -3.34
N CYS A 95 14.04 -4.56 -3.89
CA CYS A 95 13.89 -3.12 -3.90
C CYS A 95 13.24 -2.69 -5.21
N LEU A 96 12.22 -1.86 -5.09
CA LEU A 96 11.52 -1.31 -6.23
C LEU A 96 12.24 -0.05 -6.73
N PHE A 97 12.28 0.14 -8.03
CA PHE A 97 12.73 1.38 -8.65
C PHE A 97 11.50 2.18 -9.06
N SER A 98 11.34 3.34 -8.45
CA SER A 98 10.39 4.33 -8.92
C SER A 98 11.09 5.15 -10.00
N PHE A 99 10.68 4.99 -11.24
CA PHE A 99 11.07 5.94 -12.28
C PHE A 99 10.09 7.10 -12.25
N SER A 100 10.62 8.30 -12.33
CA SER A 100 9.81 9.43 -12.76
C SER A 100 9.73 9.36 -14.29
N ASP A 101 8.53 9.47 -14.86
CA ASP A 101 8.34 9.61 -16.30
C ASP A 101 8.89 10.95 -16.84
N ASP A 102 9.48 11.77 -15.97
CA ASP A 102 10.13 13.02 -16.35
C ASP A 102 11.44 12.73 -17.11
N ALA A 103 11.32 12.74 -18.45
CA ALA A 103 12.44 12.66 -19.37
C ALA A 103 13.54 13.71 -19.10
N GLN A 104 13.26 14.78 -18.35
CA GLN A 104 14.26 15.78 -17.96
C GLN A 104 15.20 15.31 -16.84
N LEU A 105 14.85 14.26 -16.09
CA LEU A 105 15.74 13.71 -15.07
C LEU A 105 16.91 12.91 -15.65
N GLY A 106 16.84 12.54 -16.94
CA GLY A 106 17.97 11.93 -17.67
C GLY A 106 18.57 10.69 -17.01
N THR A 107 17.82 10.04 -16.11
CA THR A 107 18.31 8.89 -15.38
C THR A 107 18.04 7.65 -16.21
N ASP A 108 19.06 7.18 -16.93
CA ASP A 108 19.18 5.78 -17.36
C ASP A 108 19.31 4.83 -16.16
N ALA A 109 18.68 5.14 -15.03
CA ALA A 109 18.60 4.22 -13.92
C ALA A 109 17.69 3.09 -14.37
N HIS A 110 18.22 1.88 -14.36
CA HIS A 110 17.44 0.68 -14.58
C HIS A 110 18.07 -0.43 -13.76
N PRO A 111 17.25 -1.37 -13.27
CA PRO A 111 17.74 -2.61 -12.74
C PRO A 111 18.78 -3.27 -13.64
N VAL A 112 19.93 -3.62 -13.07
CA VAL A 112 21.04 -4.34 -13.69
C VAL A 112 21.63 -5.36 -12.71
N ASP A 113 22.19 -6.44 -13.25
CA ASP A 113 22.89 -7.42 -12.43
C ASP A 113 24.24 -6.86 -11.94
N ARG A 114 24.52 -7.02 -10.64
CA ARG A 114 25.77 -6.57 -10.01
C ARG A 114 26.34 -7.67 -9.11
N PRO A 115 26.84 -8.78 -9.70
CA PRO A 115 27.30 -9.94 -8.95
C PRO A 115 28.43 -9.63 -7.96
N GLN A 116 29.25 -8.61 -8.23
CA GLN A 116 30.35 -8.13 -7.37
C GLN A 116 29.90 -7.68 -5.98
N ILE A 117 28.62 -7.33 -5.84
CA ILE A 117 27.96 -6.92 -4.60
C ILE A 117 26.71 -7.76 -4.33
N GLY A 118 26.60 -8.94 -4.94
CA GLY A 118 25.49 -9.87 -4.68
C GLY A 118 24.10 -9.35 -5.05
N MET A 119 24.00 -8.29 -5.85
CA MET A 119 22.71 -7.77 -6.32
C MET A 119 22.33 -8.33 -7.68
N LYS A 120 21.02 -8.49 -7.91
CA LYS A 120 20.48 -9.08 -9.13
C LYS A 120 19.31 -8.26 -9.66
N LYS A 121 19.22 -8.16 -10.98
CA LYS A 121 18.05 -7.67 -11.67
C LYS A 121 16.93 -8.71 -11.56
N ILE A 122 15.77 -8.28 -11.06
CA ILE A 122 14.58 -9.12 -10.97
C ILE A 122 13.60 -8.81 -12.11
N SER A 123 13.46 -7.53 -12.47
CA SER A 123 12.60 -7.09 -13.57
C SER A 123 13.08 -5.76 -14.15
N ALA A 124 12.29 -5.15 -15.04
CA ALA A 124 12.56 -3.80 -15.53
C ALA A 124 12.48 -2.71 -14.44
N THR A 125 11.86 -2.99 -13.29
CA THR A 125 11.65 -2.01 -12.21
C THR A 125 12.05 -2.55 -10.82
N GLN A 126 12.73 -3.69 -10.75
CA GLN A 126 13.10 -4.33 -9.49
C GLN A 126 14.53 -4.89 -9.52
N GLU A 127 15.28 -4.67 -8.44
CA GLU A 127 16.52 -5.39 -8.12
C GLU A 127 16.39 -6.05 -6.76
N SER A 128 17.17 -7.09 -6.53
CA SER A 128 17.31 -7.71 -5.22
C SER A 128 18.66 -7.45 -4.60
N VAL A 129 18.69 -7.33 -3.27
CA VAL A 129 19.88 -7.29 -2.45
C VAL A 129 19.67 -8.19 -1.23
N ASP A 130 20.70 -8.94 -0.84
CA ASP A 130 20.65 -9.72 0.40
C ASP A 130 20.97 -8.80 1.59
N ALA A 131 20.04 -8.73 2.55
CA ALA A 131 20.20 -7.91 3.75
C ALA A 131 19.61 -8.59 5.00
N THR A 132 19.94 -8.10 6.19
CA THR A 132 19.31 -8.55 7.45
C THR A 132 17.90 -7.99 7.68
N SER A 133 17.52 -6.93 6.97
CA SER A 133 16.21 -6.29 7.04
C SER A 133 15.89 -5.47 5.79
N ALA A 134 14.61 -5.14 5.59
CA ALA A 134 14.14 -4.24 4.53
C ALA A 134 14.80 -2.85 4.61
N GLN A 135 14.92 -2.30 5.81
CA GLN A 135 15.59 -1.01 6.02
C GLN A 135 17.06 -1.11 5.64
N LYS A 136 17.75 -2.19 6.04
CA LYS A 136 19.16 -2.34 5.70
C LYS A 136 19.39 -2.54 4.20
N ALA A 137 18.50 -3.27 3.53
CA ALA A 137 18.49 -3.38 2.08
C ALA A 137 18.40 -1.99 1.43
N GLN A 138 17.46 -1.15 1.88
CA GLN A 138 17.33 0.21 1.38
C GLN A 138 18.56 1.06 1.66
N GLU A 139 19.11 1.02 2.88
CA GLU A 139 20.34 1.75 3.23
C GLU A 139 21.52 1.34 2.35
N ILE A 140 21.66 0.05 2.02
CA ILE A 140 22.70 -0.44 1.10
C ILE A 140 22.51 0.18 -0.29
N MET A 141 21.30 0.10 -0.84
CA MET A 141 20.97 0.65 -2.16
C MET A 141 21.11 2.17 -2.21
N GLU A 142 20.65 2.86 -1.17
CA GLU A 142 20.78 4.30 -1.03
C GLU A 142 22.24 4.69 -0.88
N THR A 143 23.05 3.98 -0.09
CA THR A 143 24.47 4.29 0.06
C THR A 143 25.24 4.15 -1.24
N ALA A 144 24.90 3.13 -2.05
CA ALA A 144 25.50 2.90 -3.36
C ALA A 144 25.24 4.05 -4.35
N VAL A 145 24.14 4.79 -4.14
CA VAL A 145 23.62 5.78 -5.10
C VAL A 145 23.65 7.21 -4.53
N ASN A 146 23.80 7.32 -3.22
CA ASN A 146 23.56 8.44 -2.31
C ASN A 146 22.85 9.66 -2.91
N LYS A 147 21.66 9.36 -3.43
CA LYS A 147 20.44 10.18 -3.44
C LYS A 147 20.28 11.21 -4.56
N SER A 148 20.28 10.70 -5.79
CA SER A 148 19.40 11.23 -6.86
C SER A 148 18.70 10.13 -7.69
N LEU A 149 18.65 8.87 -7.22
CA LEU A 149 17.73 7.88 -7.79
C LEU A 149 16.54 7.65 -6.87
N PRO A 150 15.31 7.54 -7.41
CA PRO A 150 14.14 7.23 -6.61
C PRO A 150 14.08 5.71 -6.40
N ILE A 151 14.87 5.21 -5.44
CA ILE A 151 14.73 3.84 -4.94
C ILE A 151 13.51 3.81 -4.03
N GLY A 152 12.55 2.94 -4.34
CA GLY A 152 11.36 2.68 -3.56
C GLY A 152 11.62 1.74 -2.37
N PRO A 153 10.57 1.29 -1.68
CA PRO A 153 10.72 0.38 -0.55
C PRO A 153 11.40 -0.93 -0.98
N CYS A 154 12.24 -1.47 -0.09
CA CYS A 154 12.72 -2.84 -0.18
C CYS A 154 11.83 -3.74 0.68
N THR A 155 11.45 -4.89 0.17
CA THR A 155 10.58 -5.85 0.88
C THR A 155 11.17 -7.25 0.77
N ALA A 156 10.91 -8.14 1.73
CA ALA A 156 11.37 -9.52 1.61
C ALA A 156 10.99 -10.12 0.25
N ASP A 157 11.89 -10.90 -0.32
CA ASP A 157 11.56 -11.75 -1.45
C ASP A 157 10.60 -12.85 -0.97
N LEU A 158 9.34 -12.72 -1.35
CA LEU A 158 8.30 -13.67 -0.97
C LEU A 158 8.26 -14.88 -1.89
N ALA A 159 9.13 -15.00 -2.90
CA ALA A 159 9.19 -16.16 -3.77
C ALA A 159 9.35 -17.46 -2.95
N SER A 160 10.23 -17.45 -1.95
CA SER A 160 10.48 -18.59 -1.06
C SER A 160 9.56 -18.70 0.15
N ALA A 161 8.70 -17.71 0.41
CA ALA A 161 7.81 -17.75 1.57
C ALA A 161 6.84 -18.95 1.44
N THR A 162 6.96 -19.91 2.37
CA THR A 162 6.15 -21.13 2.38
C THR A 162 4.70 -20.79 2.69
N ILE A 163 3.80 -21.17 1.80
CA ILE A 163 2.34 -21.13 2.01
C ILE A 163 1.89 -22.52 2.47
N ASP A 164 1.23 -22.58 3.62
CA ASP A 164 0.61 -23.82 4.09
C ASP A 164 -0.73 -24.01 3.38
N LYS A 165 -0.73 -24.85 2.35
CA LYS A 165 -1.92 -25.16 1.55
C LYS A 165 -2.92 -26.07 2.28
N SER A 166 -2.58 -26.60 3.46
CA SER A 166 -3.52 -27.39 4.26
C SER A 166 -4.52 -26.51 5.01
N ILE A 167 -4.23 -25.21 5.17
CA ILE A 167 -5.12 -24.24 5.78
C ILE A 167 -6.20 -23.86 4.76
N PRO A 168 -7.48 -24.19 4.98
CA PRO A 168 -8.55 -23.88 4.04
C PRO A 168 -8.78 -22.37 3.96
N LEU A 169 -9.05 -21.85 2.76
CA LEU A 169 -9.30 -20.41 2.57
C LEU A 169 -10.45 -19.88 3.46
N ALA A 170 -11.44 -20.73 3.75
CA ALA A 170 -12.56 -20.39 4.63
C ALA A 170 -12.15 -20.10 6.09
N SER A 171 -10.95 -20.50 6.53
CA SER A 171 -10.45 -20.18 7.87
C SER A 171 -9.68 -18.86 7.93
N TYR A 172 -9.50 -18.16 6.81
CA TYR A 172 -8.79 -16.88 6.78
C TYR A 172 -9.70 -15.81 7.36
N ALA A 173 -9.22 -15.14 8.41
CA ALA A 173 -9.98 -14.07 9.04
C ALA A 173 -10.03 -12.84 8.11
N ASP A 174 -11.16 -12.14 8.10
CA ASP A 174 -11.25 -10.86 7.44
C ASP A 174 -10.30 -9.88 8.12
N LEU A 175 -9.48 -9.18 7.33
CA LEU A 175 -8.78 -8.01 7.79
C LEU A 175 -9.72 -6.82 7.70
N GLN A 176 -10.08 -6.26 8.86
CA GLN A 176 -11.15 -5.27 8.98
C GLN A 176 -10.66 -3.92 9.50
N SER A 177 -9.48 -3.86 10.13
CA SER A 177 -8.98 -2.63 10.74
C SER A 177 -7.49 -2.39 10.53
N GLY A 178 -7.13 -1.11 10.49
CA GLY A 178 -5.76 -0.63 10.49
C GLY A 178 -5.04 -0.99 11.80
N SER A 179 -5.78 -1.15 12.91
CA SER A 179 -5.19 -1.61 14.17
C SER A 179 -4.64 -3.05 14.08
N GLN A 180 -5.29 -3.95 13.32
CA GLN A 180 -4.77 -5.29 13.04
C GLN A 180 -3.46 -5.21 12.25
N ILE A 181 -3.41 -4.37 11.23
CA ILE A 181 -2.21 -4.13 10.43
C ILE A 181 -1.10 -3.55 11.30
N ALA A 182 -1.41 -2.59 12.17
CA ALA A 182 -0.44 -1.91 13.02
C ALA A 182 0.24 -2.87 13.99
N VAL A 183 -0.52 -3.74 14.69
CA VAL A 183 0.10 -4.70 15.62
C VAL A 183 0.94 -5.75 14.90
N LEU A 184 0.53 -6.19 13.70
CA LEU A 184 1.31 -7.06 12.82
C LEU A 184 2.59 -6.39 12.34
N TYR A 185 2.52 -5.10 11.97
CA TYR A 185 3.70 -4.33 11.57
C TYR A 185 4.77 -4.35 12.66
N TYR A 186 4.43 -4.01 13.90
CA TYR A 186 5.42 -4.03 14.99
C TYR A 186 5.95 -5.44 15.29
N PHE A 187 5.13 -6.48 15.07
CA PHE A 187 5.57 -7.88 15.20
C PHE A 187 6.66 -8.21 14.16
N TYR A 188 6.38 -7.97 12.88
CA TYR A 188 7.33 -8.29 11.80
C TYR A 188 8.55 -7.35 11.78
N ALA A 189 8.36 -6.08 12.14
CA ALA A 189 9.46 -5.12 12.31
C ALA A 189 10.34 -5.42 13.53
N LYS A 190 9.95 -6.41 14.38
CA LYS A 190 10.64 -6.77 15.63
C LYS A 190 10.81 -5.57 16.56
N ALA A 191 9.84 -4.67 16.55
CA ALA A 191 9.84 -3.44 17.31
C ALA A 191 8.85 -3.55 18.49
N PRO A 192 9.12 -2.88 19.63
CA PRO A 192 8.15 -2.80 20.72
C PRO A 192 6.84 -2.17 20.25
N LEU A 193 5.70 -2.63 20.79
CA LEU A 193 4.40 -2.01 20.53
C LEU A 193 4.35 -0.61 21.16
N PRO A 194 4.18 0.46 20.39
CA PRO A 194 4.02 1.80 20.93
C PRO A 194 2.56 2.01 21.34
N ALA A 195 2.17 1.50 22.51
CA ALA A 195 0.78 1.50 22.96
C ALA A 195 0.15 2.90 22.98
N ALA A 196 0.91 3.95 23.29
CA ALA A 196 0.44 5.33 23.26
C ALA A 196 0.11 5.82 21.84
N ASP A 197 0.96 5.50 20.86
CA ASP A 197 0.71 5.87 19.46
C ASP A 197 -0.48 5.08 18.91
N LEU A 198 -0.56 3.78 19.21
CA LEU A 198 -1.70 2.95 18.81
C LEU A 198 -3.01 3.42 19.45
N ALA A 199 -3.00 3.77 20.74
CA ALA A 199 -4.16 4.35 21.42
C ALA A 199 -4.55 5.69 20.80
N HIS A 200 -3.57 6.53 20.47
CA HIS A 200 -3.84 7.79 19.79
C HIS A 200 -4.43 7.59 18.40
N SER A 201 -4.02 6.56 17.64
CA SER A 201 -4.58 6.29 16.32
C SER A 201 -5.96 5.61 16.36
N PHE A 202 -6.21 4.72 17.32
CA PHE A 202 -7.33 3.77 17.24
C PHE A 202 -8.29 3.79 18.44
N ASP A 203 -8.03 4.56 19.49
CA ASP A 203 -8.88 4.62 20.67
C ASP A 203 -9.48 6.01 20.88
N THR A 204 -10.79 6.12 20.65
CA THR A 204 -11.54 7.38 20.73
C THR A 204 -11.50 8.01 22.12
N ASP A 205 -11.53 7.21 23.20
CA ASP A 205 -11.49 7.75 24.57
C ASP A 205 -10.13 8.34 24.90
N TYR A 206 -9.06 7.68 24.44
CA TYR A 206 -7.70 8.18 24.56
C TYR A 206 -7.47 9.45 23.73
N GLN A 207 -8.05 9.54 22.53
CA GLN A 207 -8.02 10.75 21.69
C GLN A 207 -8.74 11.92 22.34
N ASN A 208 -9.90 11.67 22.96
CA ASN A 208 -10.79 12.71 23.48
C ASN A 208 -10.45 13.19 24.90
N THR A 209 -9.30 12.80 25.45
CA THR A 209 -8.90 13.22 26.78
C THR A 209 -7.50 13.85 26.82
N SER A 210 -7.44 15.02 27.46
CA SER A 210 -6.21 15.74 27.79
C SER A 210 -5.77 15.54 29.25
N ASP A 211 -6.56 14.83 30.06
CA ASP A 211 -6.23 14.50 31.45
C ASP A 211 -5.13 13.43 31.46
N ALA A 212 -3.95 13.80 31.97
CA ALA A 212 -2.78 12.92 32.01
C ALA A 212 -3.04 11.64 32.82
N PHE A 213 -3.75 11.71 33.95
CA PHE A 213 -4.04 10.54 34.77
C PHE A 213 -5.00 9.60 34.05
N LYS A 214 -6.05 10.16 33.43
CA LYS A 214 -6.99 9.37 32.64
C LYS A 214 -6.31 8.71 31.45
N ARG A 215 -5.39 9.40 30.76
CA ARG A 215 -4.59 8.82 29.67
C ARG A 215 -3.73 7.66 30.16
N GLU A 216 -3.04 7.81 31.28
CA GLU A 216 -2.24 6.73 31.86
C GLU A 216 -3.09 5.51 32.21
N ASP A 217 -4.25 5.71 32.83
CA ASP A 217 -5.14 4.62 33.19
C ASP A 217 -5.73 3.91 31.96
N LEU A 218 -6.09 4.66 30.92
CA LEU A 218 -6.45 4.08 29.62
C LEU A 218 -5.30 3.24 29.05
N LEU A 219 -4.06 3.75 29.06
CA LEU A 219 -2.91 2.99 28.54
C LEU A 219 -2.64 1.70 29.29
N LYS A 220 -2.78 1.71 30.63
CA LYS A 220 -2.66 0.47 31.44
C LYS A 220 -3.64 -0.60 30.98
N SER A 221 -4.85 -0.20 30.57
CA SER A 221 -5.87 -1.11 30.05
C SER A 221 -5.68 -1.51 28.58
N LEU A 222 -5.22 -0.57 27.73
CA LEU A 222 -5.08 -0.78 26.29
C LEU A 222 -3.84 -1.60 25.92
N THR A 223 -2.73 -1.40 26.65
CA THR A 223 -1.47 -2.11 26.40
C THR A 223 -1.63 -3.65 26.37
N PRO A 224 -2.23 -4.31 27.37
CA PRO A 224 -2.44 -5.76 27.33
C PRO A 224 -3.39 -6.18 26.21
N ARG A 225 -4.37 -5.33 25.83
CA ARG A 225 -5.28 -5.61 24.71
C ARG A 225 -4.54 -5.62 23.38
N TYR A 226 -3.68 -4.63 23.10
CA TYR A 226 -2.85 -4.62 21.90
C TYR A 226 -1.85 -5.79 21.89
N GLY A 227 -1.26 -6.12 23.03
CA GLY A 227 -0.37 -7.29 23.15
C GLY A 227 -1.09 -8.61 22.88
N ALA A 228 -2.33 -8.76 23.36
CA ALA A 228 -3.16 -9.93 23.08
C ALA A 228 -3.54 -10.00 21.59
N GLN A 229 -3.95 -8.87 21.01
CA GLN A 229 -4.26 -8.79 19.58
C GLN A 229 -3.04 -9.18 18.73
N GLN A 230 -1.86 -8.59 19.00
CA GLN A 230 -0.62 -8.94 18.29
C GLN A 230 -0.34 -10.45 18.33
N LYS A 231 -0.48 -11.09 19.50
CA LYS A 231 -0.28 -12.54 19.65
C LYS A 231 -1.26 -13.34 18.82
N THR A 232 -2.54 -12.97 18.82
CA THR A 232 -3.58 -13.63 18.02
C THR A 232 -3.27 -13.51 16.53
N GLU A 233 -3.00 -12.31 16.04
CA GLU A 233 -2.74 -12.07 14.62
C GLU A 233 -1.43 -12.72 14.15
N ALA A 234 -0.39 -12.72 15.00
CA ALA A 234 0.89 -13.37 14.71
C ALA A 234 0.81 -14.90 14.72
N ALA A 235 -0.07 -15.49 15.54
CA ALA A 235 -0.27 -16.94 15.60
C ALA A 235 -0.94 -17.48 14.32
N PHE A 236 -1.71 -16.66 13.62
CA PHE A 236 -2.38 -17.03 12.38
C PHE A 236 -2.24 -15.91 11.34
N PRO A 237 -1.09 -15.80 10.65
CA PRO A 237 -0.78 -14.66 9.79
C PRO A 237 -1.45 -14.75 8.40
N TYR A 238 -2.64 -15.34 8.33
CA TYR A 238 -3.41 -15.58 7.12
C TYR A 238 -4.72 -14.80 7.14
N PHE A 239 -4.90 -13.94 6.15
CA PHE A 239 -5.98 -12.95 6.15
C PHE A 239 -6.67 -12.88 4.80
N LYS A 240 -7.93 -12.47 4.84
CA LYS A 240 -8.70 -12.10 3.67
C LYS A 240 -8.88 -10.59 3.62
N VAL A 241 -8.46 -9.99 2.51
CA VAL A 241 -8.64 -8.56 2.23
C VAL A 241 -9.73 -8.43 1.17
N ARG A 242 -10.82 -7.73 1.50
CA ARG A 242 -11.87 -7.43 0.53
C ARG A 242 -11.56 -6.13 -0.18
N LEU A 243 -11.56 -6.13 -1.50
CA LEU A 243 -11.30 -4.94 -2.30
C LEU A 243 -12.07 -4.96 -3.62
N MET A 244 -12.20 -3.79 -4.24
CA MET A 244 -12.74 -3.67 -5.59
C MET A 244 -11.61 -3.60 -6.61
N ALA A 245 -11.78 -4.27 -7.74
CA ALA A 245 -10.87 -4.23 -8.87
C ALA A 245 -11.65 -4.01 -10.17
N SER A 246 -10.96 -4.03 -11.31
CA SER A 246 -11.60 -3.93 -12.61
C SER A 246 -11.07 -4.99 -13.57
N LEU A 247 -11.96 -5.58 -14.34
CA LEU A 247 -11.65 -6.48 -15.45
C LEU A 247 -11.65 -5.68 -16.76
N GLY A 248 -10.52 -5.64 -17.46
CA GLY A 248 -10.43 -5.01 -18.79
C GLY A 248 -10.91 -5.93 -19.92
N HIS A 249 -10.74 -5.52 -21.17
CA HIS A 249 -11.15 -6.32 -22.35
C HIS A 249 -10.34 -7.59 -22.55
N TYR A 250 -10.94 -8.58 -23.24
CA TYR A 250 -10.28 -9.80 -23.64
C TYR A 250 -9.07 -9.52 -24.55
N ASN A 251 -7.91 -10.05 -24.17
CA ASN A 251 -6.70 -10.00 -24.97
C ASN A 251 -6.54 -11.32 -25.74
N ALA A 252 -6.64 -11.28 -27.06
CA ALA A 252 -6.60 -12.47 -27.91
C ALA A 252 -5.23 -13.19 -27.91
N GLN A 253 -4.14 -12.45 -27.69
CA GLN A 253 -2.78 -12.99 -27.68
C GLN A 253 -2.52 -13.82 -26.41
N THR A 254 -2.94 -13.30 -25.25
CA THR A 254 -2.79 -13.96 -23.94
C THR A 254 -3.97 -14.84 -23.58
N LYS A 255 -5.07 -14.76 -24.34
CA LYS A 255 -6.35 -15.43 -24.10
C LYS A 255 -6.87 -15.20 -22.68
N SER A 256 -6.77 -13.96 -22.21
CA SER A 256 -7.09 -13.61 -20.83
C SER A 256 -7.73 -12.22 -20.75
N PHE A 257 -8.38 -11.95 -19.64
CA PHE A 257 -8.86 -10.62 -19.26
C PHE A 257 -7.88 -10.02 -18.24
N PRO A 258 -7.31 -8.83 -18.44
CA PRO A 258 -6.44 -8.21 -17.46
C PRO A 258 -7.24 -7.81 -16.21
N LEU A 259 -6.73 -8.17 -15.04
CA LEU A 259 -7.28 -7.77 -13.74
C LEU A 259 -6.47 -6.58 -13.20
N LEU A 260 -7.16 -5.47 -13.01
CA LEU A 260 -6.58 -4.14 -12.83
C LEU A 260 -6.95 -3.61 -11.45
N GLY A 261 -6.01 -2.96 -10.77
CA GLY A 261 -6.25 -2.37 -9.44
C GLY A 261 -6.18 -3.35 -8.27
N LEU A 262 -5.70 -4.59 -8.47
CA LEU A 262 -5.56 -5.56 -7.37
C LEU A 262 -4.43 -5.23 -6.38
N GLY A 263 -3.45 -4.40 -6.80
CA GLY A 263 -2.36 -3.96 -5.94
C GLY A 263 -1.38 -5.06 -5.51
N VAL A 264 -1.20 -6.09 -6.32
CA VAL A 264 -0.32 -7.25 -6.03
C VAL A 264 1.11 -7.08 -6.54
N ASP A 265 1.48 -5.85 -6.92
CA ASP A 265 2.76 -5.47 -7.52
C ASP A 265 3.92 -5.35 -6.51
N GLY A 266 3.63 -5.49 -5.21
CA GLY A 266 4.59 -5.29 -4.14
C GLY A 266 4.90 -3.82 -3.85
N ASN A 267 4.12 -2.87 -4.40
CA ASN A 267 4.25 -1.42 -4.12
C ASN A 267 2.96 -0.81 -3.59
N SER A 268 1.84 -1.27 -4.13
CA SER A 268 0.50 -0.76 -3.86
C SER A 268 0.14 -0.98 -2.38
N ARG A 269 -0.37 0.07 -1.76
CA ARG A 269 -0.78 0.08 -0.34
C ARG A 269 -2.28 -0.09 -0.24
N LEU A 270 -2.71 -1.14 0.44
CA LEU A 270 -4.10 -1.37 0.83
C LEU A 270 -4.26 -0.99 2.30
N SER A 271 -4.70 0.25 2.55
CA SER A 271 -5.02 0.76 3.90
C SER A 271 -6.48 0.50 4.26
N MET A 272 -6.78 0.51 5.56
CA MET A 272 -8.15 0.36 6.07
C MET A 272 -8.77 1.73 6.34
N ASN A 273 -10.10 1.79 6.44
CA ASN A 273 -10.84 3.05 6.61
C ASN A 273 -10.51 3.80 7.92
N ASP A 274 -10.06 3.07 8.95
CA ASP A 274 -9.71 3.60 10.26
C ASP A 274 -8.24 4.08 10.35
N SER A 275 -7.38 3.78 9.38
CA SER A 275 -6.02 4.35 9.32
C SER A 275 -5.36 4.19 7.94
N SER A 276 -4.77 5.27 7.44
CA SER A 276 -3.91 5.30 6.25
C SER A 276 -2.40 5.22 6.57
N ASP A 277 -2.03 5.33 7.85
CA ASP A 277 -0.65 5.23 8.31
C ASP A 277 -0.11 3.81 8.15
N TYR A 278 -1.00 2.83 8.31
CA TYR A 278 -0.71 1.42 8.19
C TYR A 278 -1.40 0.82 6.96
N ALA A 279 -0.68 0.00 6.21
CA ALA A 279 -1.23 -0.67 5.03
C ALA A 279 -0.68 -2.08 4.83
N ILE A 280 -1.40 -2.89 4.07
CA ILE A 280 -0.86 -4.10 3.47
C ILE A 280 -0.27 -3.76 2.11
N VAL A 281 0.87 -4.37 1.80
CA VAL A 281 1.46 -4.39 0.47
C VAL A 281 1.42 -5.85 -0.03
N PRO A 282 0.36 -6.23 -0.78
CA PRO A 282 0.27 -7.57 -1.34
C PRO A 282 1.32 -7.78 -2.43
N ARG A 283 1.86 -8.98 -2.47
CA ARG A 283 2.79 -9.42 -3.51
C ARG A 283 2.32 -10.76 -4.07
N GLY A 284 1.89 -10.74 -5.32
CA GLY A 284 1.39 -11.90 -6.03
C GLY A 284 2.18 -12.15 -7.32
N ASP A 285 2.20 -13.41 -7.73
CA ASP A 285 2.76 -13.80 -9.02
C ASP A 285 1.91 -13.25 -10.18
N ALA A 286 2.47 -13.24 -11.40
CA ALA A 286 1.82 -12.71 -12.60
C ALA A 286 0.44 -13.32 -12.92
N ARG A 287 0.13 -14.53 -12.41
CA ARG A 287 -1.20 -15.14 -12.55
C ARG A 287 -2.33 -14.33 -11.91
N PHE A 288 -2.04 -13.49 -10.92
CA PHE A 288 -3.03 -12.65 -10.25
C PHE A 288 -3.36 -11.37 -11.03
N SER A 289 -2.64 -11.05 -12.11
CA SER A 289 -2.91 -9.87 -12.95
C SER A 289 -3.85 -10.15 -14.12
N SER A 290 -4.39 -11.38 -14.25
CA SER A 290 -5.29 -11.72 -15.34
C SER A 290 -6.20 -12.91 -15.00
N ILE A 291 -7.37 -12.95 -15.64
CA ILE A 291 -8.30 -14.08 -15.57
C ILE A 291 -8.27 -14.81 -16.91
N VAL A 292 -7.90 -16.09 -16.88
CA VAL A 292 -8.02 -16.99 -18.04
C VAL A 292 -9.40 -17.65 -17.97
N PRO A 293 -10.32 -17.34 -18.91
CA PRO A 293 -11.62 -17.99 -18.94
C PRO A 293 -11.48 -19.49 -19.25
N ALA A 294 -12.33 -20.31 -18.65
CA ALA A 294 -12.33 -21.77 -18.79
C ALA A 294 -12.69 -22.23 -20.22
N ASN A 295 -13.47 -21.43 -20.95
CA ASN A 295 -13.84 -21.69 -22.34
C ASN A 295 -14.27 -20.41 -23.07
N GLU A 296 -14.47 -20.53 -24.39
CA GLU A 296 -14.87 -19.41 -25.26
C GLU A 296 -16.24 -18.82 -24.89
N GLY A 297 -17.18 -19.65 -24.41
CA GLY A 297 -18.49 -19.17 -23.97
C GLY A 297 -18.38 -18.22 -22.78
N GLN A 298 -17.57 -18.58 -21.78
CA GLN A 298 -17.26 -17.69 -20.66
C GLN A 298 -16.55 -16.42 -21.13
N ALA A 299 -15.57 -16.54 -22.04
CA ALA A 299 -14.87 -15.39 -22.59
C ALA A 299 -15.84 -14.40 -23.26
N ARG A 300 -16.73 -14.89 -24.14
CA ARG A 300 -17.74 -14.05 -24.81
C ARG A 300 -18.70 -13.39 -23.82
N SER A 301 -19.10 -14.11 -22.77
CA SER A 301 -19.97 -13.57 -21.72
C SER A 301 -19.29 -12.43 -20.95
N LEU A 302 -18.04 -12.63 -20.53
CA LEU A 302 -17.26 -11.59 -19.83
C LEU A 302 -17.00 -10.39 -20.73
N GLU A 303 -16.62 -10.60 -21.99
CA GLU A 303 -16.40 -9.52 -22.96
C GLU A 303 -17.66 -8.68 -23.17
N SER A 304 -18.84 -9.31 -23.23
CA SER A 304 -20.11 -8.60 -23.31
C SER A 304 -20.38 -7.76 -22.06
N LYS A 305 -20.04 -8.26 -20.85
CA LYS A 305 -20.19 -7.50 -19.60
C LYS A 305 -19.23 -6.32 -19.55
N VAL A 306 -17.97 -6.52 -19.93
CA VAL A 306 -16.95 -5.45 -20.01
C VAL A 306 -17.39 -4.37 -20.99
N SER A 307 -17.83 -4.74 -22.19
CA SER A 307 -18.32 -3.81 -23.21
C SER A 307 -19.56 -3.02 -22.77
N ALA A 308 -20.44 -3.62 -21.97
CA ALA A 308 -21.65 -2.98 -21.46
C ALA A 308 -21.41 -2.03 -20.28
N SER A 309 -20.22 -2.05 -19.65
CA SER A 309 -19.91 -1.27 -18.45
C SER A 309 -19.83 0.25 -18.67
N GLY A 310 -19.72 0.71 -19.92
CA GLY A 310 -19.60 2.12 -20.28
C GLY A 310 -18.26 2.77 -19.91
N ARG A 311 -17.31 2.02 -19.34
CA ARG A 311 -15.97 2.48 -18.93
C ARG A 311 -14.84 1.61 -19.48
N ASP A 312 -15.14 0.77 -20.48
CA ASP A 312 -14.24 -0.24 -21.05
C ASP A 312 -13.64 -1.20 -20.00
N ARG A 313 -14.34 -1.32 -18.86
CA ARG A 313 -13.89 -2.02 -17.65
C ARG A 313 -15.09 -2.46 -16.81
N LEU A 314 -15.17 -3.75 -16.50
CA LEU A 314 -16.15 -4.29 -15.57
C LEU A 314 -15.62 -4.16 -14.12
N SER A 315 -16.35 -3.47 -13.25
CA SER A 315 -16.09 -3.49 -11.80
C SER A 315 -16.31 -4.90 -11.24
N VAL A 316 -15.38 -5.36 -10.40
CA VAL A 316 -15.45 -6.67 -9.75
C VAL A 316 -15.09 -6.56 -8.28
N ASN A 317 -15.65 -7.44 -7.46
CA ASN A 317 -15.27 -7.61 -6.07
C ASN A 317 -14.22 -8.71 -5.97
N VAL A 318 -13.22 -8.52 -5.12
CA VAL A 318 -12.15 -9.50 -4.90
C VAL A 318 -11.97 -9.76 -3.42
N ASP A 319 -12.08 -11.03 -3.06
CA ASP A 319 -11.61 -11.58 -1.79
C ASP A 319 -10.15 -12.05 -2.02
N LEU A 320 -9.18 -11.23 -1.60
CA LEU A 320 -7.75 -11.49 -1.74
C LEU A 320 -7.22 -12.20 -0.48
N TYR A 321 -6.80 -13.45 -0.62
CA TYR A 321 -6.25 -14.26 0.46
C TYR A 321 -4.74 -14.08 0.50
N VAL A 322 -4.23 -13.65 1.65
CA VAL A 322 -2.82 -13.30 1.82
C VAL A 322 -2.22 -13.93 3.07
N LYS A 323 -0.90 -14.08 3.06
CA LYS A 323 -0.09 -14.42 4.23
C LYS A 323 0.86 -13.27 4.55
N ALA A 324 0.71 -12.63 5.71
CA ALA A 324 1.71 -11.66 6.16
C ALA A 324 3.06 -12.35 6.35
N ALA A 325 4.14 -11.69 5.92
CA ALA A 325 5.47 -12.31 5.88
C ALA A 325 6.59 -11.39 6.37
N ASP A 326 6.42 -10.08 6.24
CA ASP A 326 7.44 -9.10 6.61
C ASP A 326 6.82 -7.73 6.89
N ALA A 327 7.63 -6.77 7.36
CA ALA A 327 7.27 -5.37 7.48
C ALA A 327 8.27 -4.49 6.74
N VAL A 328 7.78 -3.38 6.20
CA VAL A 328 8.62 -2.35 5.59
C VAL A 328 8.26 -0.98 6.17
N SER A 329 9.31 -0.24 6.55
CA SER A 329 9.22 1.17 6.90
C SER A 329 9.95 1.97 5.84
N TYR A 330 9.22 2.83 5.11
CA TYR A 330 9.79 3.73 4.12
C TYR A 330 9.20 5.12 4.33
N ALA A 331 10.05 6.09 4.66
CA ALA A 331 9.62 7.42 5.11
C ALA A 331 8.61 7.32 6.28
N ALA A 332 7.38 7.81 6.10
CA ALA A 332 6.31 7.70 7.10
C ALA A 332 5.45 6.43 6.98
N ARG A 333 5.69 5.59 5.96
CA ARG A 333 4.89 4.37 5.70
C ARG A 333 5.22 3.30 6.74
N LYS A 334 4.19 2.66 7.29
CA LYS A 334 4.31 1.47 8.16
C LYS A 334 3.52 0.33 7.55
N ASP A 335 4.15 -0.44 6.69
CA ASP A 335 3.44 -1.42 5.87
C ASP A 335 3.80 -2.86 6.27
N ILE A 336 2.83 -3.77 6.19
CA ILE A 336 3.09 -5.21 6.20
C ILE A 336 3.16 -5.72 4.77
N VAL A 337 4.17 -6.52 4.46
CA VAL A 337 4.30 -7.18 3.17
C VAL A 337 3.64 -8.55 3.27
N ALA A 338 2.75 -8.85 2.34
CA ALA A 338 1.98 -10.09 2.38
C ALA A 338 2.03 -10.83 1.05
N LYS A 339 2.28 -12.15 1.10
CA LYS A 339 2.25 -13.01 -0.08
C LYS A 339 0.80 -13.32 -0.44
N VAL A 340 0.42 -13.12 -1.68
CA VAL A 340 -0.89 -13.54 -2.17
C VAL A 340 -0.93 -15.05 -2.31
N VAL A 341 -1.92 -15.65 -1.66
CA VAL A 341 -2.19 -17.09 -1.68
C VAL A 341 -3.19 -17.42 -2.77
N ALA A 342 -4.32 -16.72 -2.77
CA ALA A 342 -5.44 -16.94 -3.69
C ALA A 342 -6.25 -15.65 -3.87
N ALA A 343 -7.10 -15.63 -4.90
CA ALA A 343 -8.08 -14.57 -5.10
C ALA A 343 -9.41 -15.18 -5.57
N HIS A 344 -10.51 -14.79 -4.93
CA HIS A 344 -11.86 -15.09 -5.38
C HIS A 344 -12.48 -13.84 -5.98
N VAL A 345 -12.81 -13.88 -7.27
CA VAL A 345 -13.31 -12.74 -8.04
C VAL A 345 -14.78 -12.94 -8.36
N THR A 346 -15.60 -11.95 -8.02
CA THR A 346 -17.05 -11.94 -8.29
C THR A 346 -17.45 -10.67 -9.02
N ASP A 347 -18.57 -10.73 -9.76
CA ASP A 347 -19.22 -9.52 -10.25
C ASP A 347 -19.93 -8.75 -9.12
N GLU A 348 -20.44 -7.57 -9.42
CA GLU A 348 -21.15 -6.73 -8.43
C GLU A 348 -22.42 -7.40 -7.88
N ALA A 349 -22.98 -8.38 -8.59
CA ALA A 349 -24.14 -9.17 -8.14
C ALA A 349 -23.74 -10.37 -7.28
N GLY A 350 -22.43 -10.60 -7.05
CA GLY A 350 -21.90 -11.72 -6.28
C GLY A 350 -21.74 -13.02 -7.08
N GLY A 351 -21.94 -12.98 -8.40
CA GLY A 351 -21.70 -14.13 -9.27
C GLY A 351 -20.20 -14.39 -9.42
N THR A 352 -19.76 -15.63 -9.19
CA THR A 352 -18.35 -16.01 -9.34
C THR A 352 -17.88 -15.85 -10.78
N ILE A 353 -16.77 -15.13 -10.96
CA ILE A 353 -16.07 -14.98 -12.22
C ILE A 353 -14.91 -15.96 -12.28
N ALA A 354 -14.07 -15.99 -11.24
CA ALA A 354 -12.89 -16.84 -11.19
C ALA A 354 -12.41 -17.10 -9.75
N ASP A 355 -11.79 -18.27 -9.57
CA ASP A 355 -10.97 -18.62 -8.42
C ASP A 355 -9.52 -18.78 -8.88
N ILE A 356 -8.63 -17.93 -8.37
CA ILE A 356 -7.20 -17.96 -8.68
C ILE A 356 -6.47 -18.56 -7.47
N GLN A 357 -5.79 -19.69 -7.68
CA GLN A 357 -5.01 -20.43 -6.66
C GLN A 357 -3.55 -20.51 -7.07
#